data_AF-A0A4Q4RXY9-F1
#
_entry.id   AF-A0A4Q4RXY9-F1
#
_cell.length_a   1.000
_cell.length_b   1.000
_cell.length_c   1.000
_cell.angle_alpha   90.00
_cell.angle_beta   90.00
_cell.angle_gamma   90.00
#
_symmetry.space_group_name_H-M   'P 1'
#
loop_
_entity.id
_entity.type
_entity.pdbx_description
1 polymer ?
#
loop_
_entity_poly.entity_id
_entity_poly.type
_entity_poly.pdbx_seq_one_letter_code
_entity_poly.pdbx_strand_id
1 'polypeptide(L)'
;MTSSGANNRPPTAEPRVLPEDPKETTTTTSILTGPLKLTFGDQSARDRTKARPRRVYRWSHEKNGTLASNVSRIKHSAHPDNKTLKLRKCNAFQACGTFKPELDITTERFLRQLDARKTVDPTPYISTTSELKFAEKRLKHLHDNSRKVPRCLVITSIDISRLVPATLTANMSTTINTHDPEHLDVTIRSDTKRYFGLEIPIWILGKTPDGGDSHKRPDCTIDDVLRAGGMFWFSMNELRTSDLRVWASGKHKNEWLAVGGIPKSIVIQAMPHDGAILHTSKKTEPVRARGCPEKYYWNYNNNRWDHNPNLKDYRPYRLAKAGDKRSHDDEKTTANLITNLIMGHMKRARRSDPDDSSDSGNNSDSDSTPDTEDDSESDDDI
;
A
#
# COMPACT_ATOMS: atom_id res chain seq x y z
N MET A 1 -17.86 -11.45 92.60
CA MET A 1 -17.08 -12.48 91.88
C MET A 1 -17.85 -12.83 90.62
N THR A 2 -17.13 -13.06 89.50
CA THR A 2 -17.54 -13.14 88.06
C THR A 2 -17.88 -11.78 87.42
N SER A 3 -17.10 -11.17 86.51
CA SER A 3 -16.37 -11.57 85.28
C SER A 3 -17.26 -11.67 84.02
N SER A 4 -17.17 -10.65 83.16
CA SER A 4 -17.41 -10.62 81.71
C SER A 4 -17.24 -9.15 81.29
N GLY A 5 -16.22 -8.70 80.55
CA GLY A 5 -15.54 -9.34 79.44
C GLY A 5 -15.97 -8.68 78.11
N ALA A 6 -15.78 -7.36 77.97
CA ALA A 6 -15.97 -6.65 76.69
C ALA A 6 -14.68 -5.92 76.31
N ASN A 7 -13.86 -6.59 75.49
CA ASN A 7 -12.70 -6.01 74.82
C ASN A 7 -13.16 -5.07 73.70
N ASN A 8 -13.23 -3.77 73.97
CA ASN A 8 -13.30 -2.74 72.94
C ASN A 8 -11.88 -2.51 72.38
N ARG A 9 -11.46 -3.34 71.40
CA ARG A 9 -10.37 -2.97 70.49
C ARG A 9 -10.98 -2.14 69.34
N PRO A 10 -10.52 -0.90 69.10
CA PRO A 10 -10.93 -0.16 67.92
C PRO A 10 -10.46 -0.90 66.65
N PRO A 11 -11.20 -0.78 65.54
CA PRO A 11 -10.86 -1.45 64.29
C PRO A 11 -9.47 -1.03 63.84
N THR A 12 -8.65 -2.02 63.52
CA THR A 12 -7.34 -1.86 62.91
C THR A 12 -7.53 -1.06 61.64
N ALA A 13 -7.03 0.18 61.63
CA ALA A 13 -7.00 1.01 60.44
C ALA A 13 -6.29 0.20 59.35
N GLU A 14 -6.99 -0.09 58.26
CA GLU A 14 -6.40 -0.66 57.06
C GLU A 14 -5.17 0.18 56.68
N PRO A 15 -4.05 -0.45 56.28
CA PRO A 15 -2.87 0.29 55.87
C PRO A 15 -3.27 1.27 54.77
N ARG A 16 -3.16 2.56 55.08
CA ARG A 16 -3.38 3.67 54.16
C ARG A 16 -2.46 3.43 52.97
N VAL A 17 -3.00 2.93 51.87
CA VAL A 17 -2.30 2.82 50.59
C VAL A 17 -1.81 4.23 50.28
N LEU A 18 -0.50 4.44 50.36
CA LEU A 18 0.11 5.68 49.91
C LEU A 18 -0.35 5.88 48.46
N PRO A 19 -0.83 7.07 48.07
CA PRO A 19 -1.09 7.35 46.66
C PRO A 19 0.16 6.96 45.88
N GLU A 20 0.00 6.18 44.79
CA GLU A 20 1.12 6.02 43.85
C GLU A 20 1.60 7.43 43.49
N ASP A 21 2.87 7.74 43.77
CA ASP A 21 3.47 9.02 43.41
C ASP A 21 3.08 9.32 41.96
N PRO A 22 2.52 10.51 41.68
CA PRO A 22 2.01 10.80 40.36
C PRO A 22 3.20 10.74 39.40
N LYS A 23 3.18 9.74 38.51
CA LYS A 23 4.29 9.43 37.60
C LYS A 23 4.64 10.67 36.79
N GLU A 24 5.79 11.28 37.09
CA GLU A 24 6.38 12.34 36.28
C GLU A 24 6.29 11.94 34.80
N THR A 25 5.65 12.78 33.99
CA THR A 25 5.49 12.49 32.57
C THR A 25 6.64 13.18 31.83
N THR A 26 7.66 12.41 31.49
CA THR A 26 8.79 12.90 30.68
C THR A 26 8.47 12.80 29.20
N THR A 27 8.59 13.91 28.47
CA THR A 27 8.54 13.95 27.01
C THR A 27 9.92 14.25 26.45
N THR A 28 10.38 13.45 25.49
CA THR A 28 11.68 13.65 24.82
C THR A 28 11.45 14.14 23.39
N THR A 29 12.19 15.16 22.97
CA THR A 29 12.21 15.66 21.59
C THR A 29 13.64 15.64 21.08
N SER A 30 13.89 14.89 20.02
CA SER A 30 15.22 14.81 19.38
C SER A 30 15.18 15.40 17.97
N ILE A 31 16.29 16.03 17.56
CA ILE A 31 16.47 16.63 16.24
C ILE A 31 17.90 16.35 15.77
N LEU A 32 18.09 15.88 14.54
CA LEU A 32 19.41 15.78 13.94
C LEU A 32 19.92 17.17 13.54
N THR A 33 21.20 17.43 13.78
CA THR A 33 21.86 18.71 13.53
C THR A 33 23.14 18.52 12.72
N GLY A 34 23.54 19.59 12.03
CA GLY A 34 24.71 19.60 11.16
C GLY A 34 24.46 18.89 9.82
N PRO A 35 25.53 18.68 9.03
CA PRO A 35 25.41 18.02 7.74
C PRO A 35 25.09 16.54 7.93
N LEU A 36 23.99 16.09 7.31
CA LEU A 36 23.56 14.69 7.30
C LEU A 36 24.35 13.93 6.23
N LYS A 37 25.54 13.44 6.60
CA LYS A 37 26.50 12.82 5.68
C LYS A 37 26.23 11.33 5.54
N LEU A 38 26.29 10.84 4.31
CA LEU A 38 26.14 9.44 3.94
C LEU A 38 27.49 8.93 3.48
N THR A 39 28.00 7.92 4.16
CA THR A 39 29.22 7.21 3.78
C THR A 39 28.88 5.87 3.15
N PHE A 40 29.60 5.52 2.09
CA PHE A 40 29.42 4.26 1.37
C PHE A 40 30.63 3.34 1.53
N GLY A 41 30.39 2.04 1.47
CA GLY A 41 31.47 1.06 1.34
C GLY A 41 32.32 0.84 2.60
N ASP A 42 31.93 1.36 3.76
CA ASP A 42 32.48 0.96 5.06
C ASP A 42 32.25 -0.54 5.30
N GLN A 43 33.08 -1.17 6.14
CA GLN A 43 32.98 -2.61 6.38
C GLN A 43 31.60 -2.99 6.96
N SER A 44 31.02 -2.11 7.77
CA SER A 44 29.68 -2.29 8.34
C SER A 44 28.59 -2.36 7.24
N ALA A 45 28.60 -1.47 6.24
CA ALA A 45 27.68 -1.53 5.10
C ALA A 45 27.87 -2.77 4.24
N ARG A 46 29.11 -3.22 4.08
CA ARG A 46 29.41 -4.43 3.31
C ARG A 46 28.78 -5.66 3.95
N ASP A 47 28.94 -5.82 5.25
CA ASP A 47 28.39 -6.98 5.95
C ASP A 47 26.85 -6.96 5.99
N ARG A 48 26.24 -5.77 6.08
CA ARG A 48 24.78 -5.61 5.91
C ARG A 48 24.27 -6.11 4.55
N THR A 49 25.05 -5.94 3.47
CA THR A 49 24.65 -6.36 2.11
C THR A 49 24.33 -7.86 2.04
N LYS A 50 25.07 -8.69 2.78
CA LYS A 50 24.89 -10.15 2.79
C LYS A 50 23.58 -10.60 3.46
N ALA A 51 23.08 -9.82 4.41
CA ALA A 51 21.91 -10.15 5.23
C ALA A 51 20.58 -9.57 4.72
N ARG A 52 20.62 -8.76 3.65
CA ARG A 52 19.40 -8.09 3.15
C ARG A 52 18.48 -9.08 2.40
N PRO A 53 17.16 -9.05 2.66
CA PRO A 53 16.21 -9.78 1.84
C PRO A 53 16.13 -9.20 0.41
N ARG A 54 15.96 -10.06 -0.58
CA ARG A 54 15.77 -9.61 -1.98
C ARG A 54 14.44 -8.88 -2.20
N ARG A 55 13.43 -9.21 -1.40
CA ARG A 55 12.07 -8.66 -1.51
C ARG A 55 11.46 -8.46 -0.14
N VAL A 56 10.52 -7.53 -0.06
CA VAL A 56 9.67 -7.28 1.11
C VAL A 56 8.21 -7.30 0.71
N TYR A 57 7.34 -7.32 1.70
CA TYR A 57 5.90 -7.49 1.55
C TYR A 57 5.18 -6.39 2.30
N ARG A 58 4.28 -5.69 1.60
CA ARG A 58 3.34 -4.73 2.18
C ARG A 58 1.95 -5.34 2.14
N TRP A 59 1.34 -5.59 3.29
CA TRP A 59 -0.10 -5.81 3.34
C TRP A 59 -0.85 -4.47 3.32
N SER A 60 -1.97 -4.36 2.63
CA SER A 60 -2.77 -3.13 2.61
C SER A 60 -4.26 -3.37 2.47
N HIS A 61 -5.03 -2.34 2.84
CA HIS A 61 -6.48 -2.28 2.75
C HIS A 61 -6.97 -0.83 2.64
N GLU A 62 -8.26 -0.63 2.38
CA GLU A 62 -8.87 0.67 2.05
C GLU A 62 -8.79 1.69 3.20
N LYS A 63 -8.69 1.21 4.43
CA LYS A 63 -8.59 2.03 5.66
C LYS A 63 -7.15 2.28 6.13
N ASN A 64 -6.12 1.83 5.41
CA ASN A 64 -4.73 2.09 5.79
C ASN A 64 -4.43 3.59 5.78
N GLY A 65 -3.50 4.04 6.64
CA GLY A 65 -2.96 5.41 6.58
C GLY A 65 -2.24 5.70 5.26
N THR A 66 -1.43 4.76 4.77
CA THR A 66 -0.73 4.85 3.47
C THR A 66 -1.70 4.86 2.28
N LEU A 67 -1.49 5.72 1.30
CA LEU A 67 -2.17 5.67 0.00
C LEU A 67 -1.63 4.49 -0.82
N ALA A 68 -2.49 3.72 -1.48
CA ALA A 68 -2.10 2.53 -2.24
C ALA A 68 -2.81 2.48 -3.60
N SER A 69 -2.11 2.05 -4.66
CA SER A 69 -2.70 1.95 -6.01
C SER A 69 -3.70 0.81 -6.17
N ASN A 70 -3.59 -0.20 -5.31
CA ASN A 70 -4.32 -1.47 -5.42
C ASN A 70 -5.69 -1.42 -4.73
N VAL A 71 -6.02 -0.31 -4.09
CA VAL A 71 -7.28 -0.13 -3.36
C VAL A 71 -7.99 1.12 -3.90
N SER A 72 -9.30 1.01 -4.10
CA SER A 72 -10.16 2.03 -4.68
C SER A 72 -9.94 3.43 -4.08
N ARG A 73 -10.04 4.46 -4.94
CA ARG A 73 -9.70 5.88 -4.71
C ARG A 73 -10.46 6.57 -3.57
N ILE A 74 -11.53 5.98 -3.06
CA ILE A 74 -12.44 6.64 -2.12
C ILE A 74 -12.04 6.25 -0.70
N LYS A 75 -11.03 6.93 -0.15
CA LYS A 75 -10.90 7.00 1.32
C LYS A 75 -11.94 7.99 1.84
N HIS A 76 -12.61 7.65 2.95
CA HIS A 76 -13.53 8.55 3.65
C HIS A 76 -12.92 9.91 4.05
N SER A 77 -11.59 10.06 4.03
CA SER A 77 -10.88 11.31 4.34
C SER A 77 -10.39 12.09 3.11
N ALA A 78 -10.67 11.63 1.89
CA ALA A 78 -10.18 12.26 0.67
C ALA A 78 -11.04 13.46 0.27
N HIS A 79 -10.72 14.65 0.79
CA HIS A 79 -11.21 15.89 0.18
C HIS A 79 -10.58 16.04 -1.21
N PRO A 80 -11.36 16.32 -2.28
CA PRO A 80 -10.85 16.44 -3.66
C PRO A 80 -9.69 17.43 -3.81
N ASP A 81 -9.65 18.45 -2.96
CA ASP A 81 -8.72 19.58 -3.06
C ASP A 81 -7.38 19.37 -2.36
N ASN A 82 -7.28 18.37 -1.46
CA ASN A 82 -6.01 18.12 -0.77
C ASN A 82 -5.11 17.22 -1.63
N LYS A 83 -4.23 17.84 -2.42
CA LYS A 83 -3.27 17.14 -3.30
C LYS A 83 -2.36 16.15 -2.55
N THR A 84 -2.11 16.35 -1.25
CA THR A 84 -1.32 15.40 -0.44
C THR A 84 -2.04 14.06 -0.19
N LEU A 85 -3.37 14.05 -0.36
CA LEU A 85 -4.22 12.85 -0.22
C LEU A 85 -4.45 12.11 -1.54
N LYS A 86 -3.82 12.57 -2.63
CA LYS A 86 -3.83 11.87 -3.93
C LYS A 86 -2.52 11.11 -4.14
N LEU A 87 -2.65 9.84 -4.50
CA LEU A 87 -1.50 9.01 -4.89
C LEU A 87 -0.89 9.55 -6.19
N ARG A 88 0.41 9.86 -6.17
CA ARG A 88 1.15 10.25 -7.38
C ARG A 88 1.14 9.12 -8.41
N LYS A 89 1.03 9.46 -9.71
CA LYS A 89 0.84 8.50 -10.83
C LYS A 89 1.84 7.33 -10.83
N CYS A 90 3.11 7.62 -10.53
CA CYS A 90 4.22 6.65 -10.56
C CYS A 90 4.38 5.86 -9.25
N ASN A 91 3.66 6.22 -8.19
CA ASN A 91 3.74 5.55 -6.89
C ASN A 91 2.73 4.39 -6.81
N ALA A 92 3.19 3.25 -6.30
CA ALA A 92 2.33 2.18 -5.83
C ALA A 92 1.84 2.47 -4.41
N PHE A 93 2.73 3.01 -3.57
CA PHE A 93 2.40 3.45 -2.21
C PHE A 93 2.92 4.87 -1.94
N GLN A 94 2.25 5.60 -1.05
CA GLN A 94 2.67 6.92 -0.62
C GLN A 94 2.26 7.15 0.84
N ALA A 95 3.23 7.50 1.68
CA ALA A 95 3.02 7.99 3.02
C ALA A 95 2.32 9.35 2.98
N CYS A 96 1.51 9.64 4.00
CA CYS A 96 0.81 10.92 4.10
C CYS A 96 1.69 12.02 4.71
N GLY A 97 2.70 11.65 5.51
CA GLY A 97 3.66 12.59 6.07
C GLY A 97 4.72 13.01 5.05
N THR A 98 5.18 14.26 5.17
CA THR A 98 6.33 14.77 4.41
C THR A 98 7.60 14.46 5.19
N PHE A 99 8.58 13.87 4.51
CA PHE A 99 9.86 13.55 5.12
C PHE A 99 10.70 14.81 5.36
N LYS A 100 11.11 15.00 6.61
CA LYS A 100 12.06 16.01 7.09
C LYS A 100 13.17 15.26 7.82
N PRO A 101 14.33 15.01 7.18
CA PRO A 101 15.38 14.15 7.72
C PRO A 101 15.76 14.47 9.18
N GLU A 102 15.83 15.76 9.51
CA GLU A 102 16.25 16.27 10.81
C GLU A 102 15.26 15.90 11.93
N LEU A 103 13.98 15.83 11.59
CA LEU A 103 12.91 15.56 12.55
C LEU A 103 12.53 14.09 12.55
N ASP A 104 12.55 13.44 11.38
CA ASP A 104 11.97 12.13 11.18
C ASP A 104 12.95 10.98 11.45
N ILE A 105 14.25 11.17 11.27
CA ILE A 105 15.27 10.15 11.56
C ILE A 105 15.64 10.22 13.06
N THR A 106 14.63 9.95 13.89
CA THR A 106 14.70 10.04 15.35
C THR A 106 13.98 8.85 15.97
N THR A 107 14.39 8.45 17.17
CA THR A 107 13.80 7.29 17.86
C THR A 107 12.31 7.47 18.11
N GLU A 108 11.89 8.69 18.47
CA GLU A 108 10.52 9.06 18.74
C GLU A 108 9.64 8.92 17.49
N ARG A 109 10.13 9.34 16.32
CA ARG A 109 9.39 9.24 15.06
C ARG A 109 9.33 7.81 14.53
N PHE A 110 10.40 7.02 14.69
CA PHE A 110 10.34 5.59 14.39
C PHE A 110 9.35 4.87 15.31
N LEU A 111 9.40 5.07 16.63
CA LEU A 111 8.46 4.43 17.56
C LEU A 111 7.01 4.88 17.33
N ARG A 112 6.80 6.14 16.96
CA ARG A 112 5.49 6.66 16.56
C ARG A 112 4.92 5.90 15.36
N GLN A 113 5.72 5.64 14.33
CA GLN A 113 5.29 4.86 13.17
C GLN A 113 4.79 3.46 13.56
N LEU A 114 5.39 2.86 14.58
CA LEU A 114 5.09 1.51 15.02
C LEU A 114 3.85 1.42 15.93
N ASP A 115 3.36 2.55 16.45
CA ASP A 115 2.13 2.62 17.24
C ASP A 115 0.91 2.93 16.35
N ALA A 116 0.15 1.88 16.04
CA ALA A 116 -1.07 1.98 15.22
C ALA A 116 -2.16 2.89 15.82
N ARG A 117 -2.08 3.26 17.11
CA ARG A 117 -3.03 4.18 17.76
C ARG A 117 -2.73 5.65 17.47
N LYS A 118 -1.50 5.97 17.04
CA LYS A 118 -1.06 7.36 16.78
C LYS A 118 -1.41 7.78 15.35
N THR A 119 -2.68 8.11 15.13
CA THR A 119 -3.20 8.49 13.80
C THR A 119 -3.09 10.00 13.47
N VAL A 120 -3.02 10.86 14.48
CA VAL A 120 -2.86 12.32 14.35
C VAL A 120 -1.39 12.66 14.18
N ASP A 121 -0.98 13.43 13.15
CA ASP A 121 0.43 13.66 12.73
C ASP A 121 1.04 12.45 11.98
N PRO A 122 0.71 12.29 10.68
CA PRO A 122 1.16 11.14 9.90
C PRO A 122 2.68 11.16 9.71
N THR A 123 3.29 10.00 9.86
CA THR A 123 4.71 9.80 9.60
C THR A 123 5.00 9.73 8.08
N PRO A 124 6.26 9.92 7.67
CA PRO A 124 6.69 9.75 6.29
C PRO A 124 6.98 8.27 5.93
N TYR A 125 6.68 7.31 6.82
CA TYR A 125 7.13 5.93 6.68
C TYR A 125 6.05 5.00 6.12
N ILE A 126 6.48 4.03 5.34
CA ILE A 126 5.66 2.92 4.83
C ILE A 126 6.25 1.62 5.36
N SER A 127 5.52 0.99 6.28
CA SER A 127 5.90 -0.28 6.89
C SER A 127 5.74 -1.46 5.94
N THR A 128 6.79 -2.27 5.81
CA THR A 128 6.82 -3.53 5.05
C THR A 128 7.50 -4.62 5.90
N THR A 129 7.36 -5.89 5.54
CA THR A 129 8.05 -7.00 6.23
C THR A 129 8.84 -7.84 5.24
N SER A 130 9.94 -8.45 5.66
CA SER A 130 10.64 -9.42 4.82
C SER A 130 9.98 -10.81 4.78
N GLU A 131 8.92 -11.04 5.56
CA GLU A 131 8.28 -12.35 5.68
C GLU A 131 6.84 -12.37 5.15
N LEU A 132 6.59 -13.13 4.08
CA LEU A 132 5.25 -13.29 3.52
C LEU A 132 4.25 -13.86 4.54
N LYS A 133 4.64 -14.93 5.25
CA LYS A 133 3.80 -15.57 6.28
C LYS A 133 3.36 -14.60 7.37
N PHE A 134 4.24 -13.67 7.75
CA PHE A 134 3.90 -12.62 8.72
C PHE A 134 2.85 -11.67 8.15
N ALA A 135 3.03 -11.20 6.91
CA ALA A 135 2.06 -10.34 6.24
C ALA A 135 0.68 -11.01 6.08
N GLU A 136 0.65 -12.30 5.73
CA GLU A 136 -0.59 -13.11 5.67
C GLU A 136 -1.27 -13.21 7.03
N LYS A 137 -0.52 -13.56 8.09
CA LYS A 137 -1.06 -13.63 9.45
C LYS A 137 -1.66 -12.30 9.90
N ARG A 138 -1.01 -11.17 9.53
CA ARG A 138 -1.53 -9.83 9.82
C ARG A 138 -2.83 -9.52 9.08
N LEU A 139 -2.92 -9.84 7.79
CA LEU A 139 -4.17 -9.67 7.04
C LEU A 139 -5.29 -10.54 7.59
N LYS A 140 -5.02 -11.81 7.89
CA LYS A 140 -6.00 -12.72 8.48
C LYS A 140 -6.49 -12.20 9.83
N HIS A 141 -5.58 -11.73 10.69
CA HIS A 141 -5.98 -11.12 11.96
C HIS A 141 -6.88 -9.90 11.77
N LEU A 142 -6.55 -9.03 10.80
CA LEU A 142 -7.37 -7.86 10.46
C LEU A 142 -8.76 -8.26 9.94
N HIS A 143 -8.85 -9.31 9.11
CA HIS A 143 -10.12 -9.83 8.62
C HIS A 143 -10.98 -10.40 9.76
N ASP A 144 -10.39 -11.28 10.58
CA ASP A 144 -11.13 -12.09 11.55
C ASP A 144 -11.46 -11.34 12.85
N ASN A 145 -10.62 -10.38 13.28
CA ASN A 145 -10.70 -9.79 14.63
C ASN A 145 -10.87 -8.27 14.64
N SER A 146 -10.77 -7.57 13.50
CA SER A 146 -10.94 -6.12 13.49
C SER A 146 -12.41 -5.75 13.58
N ARG A 147 -12.78 -4.92 14.57
CA ARG A 147 -14.12 -4.30 14.65
C ARG A 147 -14.45 -3.50 13.38
N LYS A 148 -13.44 -2.91 12.74
CA LYS A 148 -13.55 -2.25 11.44
C LYS A 148 -13.04 -3.24 10.39
N VAL A 149 -13.87 -4.22 10.01
CA VAL A 149 -13.49 -5.25 9.03
C VAL A 149 -13.02 -4.55 7.74
N PRO A 150 -11.72 -4.66 7.40
CA PRO A 150 -11.22 -4.15 6.14
C PRO A 150 -11.63 -5.11 5.02
N ARG A 151 -12.06 -4.56 3.89
CA ARG A 151 -12.74 -5.29 2.81
C ARG A 151 -11.78 -5.71 1.69
N CYS A 152 -10.93 -4.78 1.27
CA CYS A 152 -10.09 -4.91 0.08
C CYS A 152 -8.66 -5.25 0.48
N LEU A 153 -8.43 -6.51 0.88
CA LEU A 153 -7.15 -6.97 1.39
C LEU A 153 -6.19 -7.36 0.27
N VAL A 154 -4.94 -6.92 0.34
CA VAL A 154 -3.91 -7.25 -0.66
C VAL A 154 -2.53 -7.29 -0.02
N ILE A 155 -1.68 -8.24 -0.44
CA ILE A 155 -0.24 -8.23 -0.16
C ILE A 155 0.49 -7.88 -1.44
N THR A 156 1.37 -6.89 -1.38
CA THR A 156 2.22 -6.49 -2.50
C THR A 156 3.67 -6.88 -2.20
N SER A 157 4.27 -7.64 -3.10
CA SER A 157 5.70 -7.96 -3.07
C SER A 157 6.48 -6.86 -3.78
N ILE A 158 7.54 -6.39 -3.14
CA ILE A 158 8.35 -5.25 -3.55
C ILE A 158 9.80 -5.69 -3.65
N ASP A 159 10.43 -5.43 -4.78
CA ASP A 159 11.85 -5.69 -5.00
C ASP A 159 12.70 -4.62 -4.29
N ILE A 160 13.59 -5.09 -3.43
CA ILE A 160 14.57 -4.23 -2.75
C ILE A 160 16.01 -4.74 -2.96
N SER A 161 16.20 -5.64 -3.93
CA SER A 161 17.51 -6.19 -4.31
C SER A 161 18.49 -5.13 -4.81
N ARG A 162 17.99 -3.96 -5.21
CA ARG A 162 18.77 -2.82 -5.68
C ARG A 162 19.09 -1.78 -4.62
N LEU A 163 18.70 -1.99 -3.37
CA LEU A 163 19.11 -1.10 -2.29
C LEU A 163 20.64 -1.07 -2.19
N VAL A 164 21.18 0.06 -1.77
CA VAL A 164 22.60 0.20 -1.45
C VAL A 164 22.71 0.62 0.01
N PRO A 165 23.45 -0.12 0.85
CA PRO A 165 23.63 0.28 2.24
C PRO A 165 24.59 1.47 2.33
N ALA A 166 24.30 2.37 3.25
CA ALA A 166 25.12 3.50 3.63
C ALA A 166 25.02 3.70 5.14
N THR A 167 25.98 4.43 5.69
CA THR A 167 25.94 4.85 7.10
C THR A 167 25.71 6.36 7.12
N LEU A 168 24.63 6.78 7.78
CA LEU A 168 24.34 8.18 8.02
C LEU A 168 25.09 8.62 9.29
N THR A 169 26.00 9.56 9.13
CA THR A 169 26.67 10.25 10.24
C THR A 169 26.01 11.59 10.46
N ALA A 170 25.51 11.82 11.67
CA ALA A 170 24.87 13.07 12.07
C ALA A 170 25.12 13.36 13.55
N ASN A 171 24.92 14.61 13.96
CA ASN A 171 24.80 14.95 15.38
C ASN A 171 23.33 14.95 15.77
N MET A 172 23.01 14.63 17.02
CA MET A 172 21.64 14.74 17.54
C MET A 172 21.59 15.66 18.75
N SER A 173 20.62 16.58 18.75
CA SER A 173 20.23 17.39 19.89
C SER A 173 18.96 16.82 20.49
N THR A 174 18.99 16.42 21.76
CA THR A 174 17.81 15.94 22.49
C THR A 174 17.44 16.90 23.60
N THR A 175 16.17 17.30 23.65
CA THR A 175 15.55 18.09 24.73
C THR A 175 14.61 17.18 25.52
N ILE A 176 14.73 17.20 26.85
CA ILE A 176 13.90 16.44 27.78
C ILE A 176 12.99 17.43 28.50
N ASN A 177 11.69 17.27 28.36
CA ASN A 177 10.69 18.05 29.07
C ASN A 177 10.09 17.18 30.17
N THR A 178 10.26 17.57 31.44
CA THR A 178 9.60 16.90 32.57
C THR A 178 8.37 17.69 32.96
N HIS A 179 7.21 17.03 32.99
CA HIS A 179 5.98 17.63 33.49
C HIS A 179 5.75 17.17 34.93
N ASP A 180 5.58 18.14 35.83
CA ASP A 180 5.12 17.90 37.19
C ASP A 180 3.59 17.75 37.17
N PRO A 181 3.05 16.55 37.47
CA PRO A 181 1.61 16.32 37.44
C PRO A 181 0.82 17.16 38.47
N GLU A 182 1.47 17.68 39.53
CA GLU A 182 0.80 18.52 40.54
C GLU A 182 0.63 19.98 40.08
N HIS A 183 1.36 20.40 39.05
CA HIS A 183 1.29 21.74 38.48
C HIS A 183 0.99 21.67 36.98
N LEU A 184 -0.29 21.56 36.65
CA LEU A 184 -0.85 21.55 35.28
C LEU A 184 -0.32 22.69 34.38
N ASP A 185 0.17 23.78 34.96
CA ASP A 185 0.66 24.96 34.23
C ASP A 185 2.18 25.21 34.34
N VAL A 186 2.92 24.43 35.15
CA VAL A 186 4.36 24.62 35.31
C VAL A 186 5.10 23.45 34.67
N THR A 187 5.43 23.61 33.39
CA THR A 187 6.50 22.81 32.80
C THR A 187 7.79 23.19 33.55
N ILE A 188 8.21 22.37 34.53
CA ILE A 188 9.54 22.50 35.12
C ILE A 188 10.53 22.11 34.02
N ARG A 189 10.91 23.15 33.27
CA ARG A 189 11.62 23.04 32.02
C ARG A 189 13.10 22.81 32.31
N SER A 190 13.46 21.58 32.63
CA SER A 190 14.86 21.15 32.66
C SER A 190 15.34 20.89 31.23
N ASP A 191 15.58 21.96 30.46
CA ASP A 191 16.10 21.92 29.09
C ASP A 191 17.55 21.38 29.05
N THR A 192 17.74 20.10 29.32
CA THR A 192 19.05 19.47 29.15
C THR A 192 19.22 19.11 27.68
N LYS A 193 19.96 19.94 26.95
CA LYS A 193 20.38 19.62 25.58
C LYS A 193 21.63 18.76 25.61
N ARG A 194 21.53 17.54 25.06
CA ARG A 194 22.68 16.66 24.84
C ARG A 194 23.02 16.62 23.36
N TYR A 195 24.31 16.70 23.05
CA TYR A 195 24.85 16.56 21.70
C TYR A 195 25.72 15.32 21.63
N PHE A 196 25.50 14.48 20.64
CA PHE A 196 26.33 13.31 20.38
C PHE A 196 26.27 12.94 18.91
N GLY A 197 27.38 12.37 18.42
CA GLY A 197 27.46 11.80 17.08
C GLY A 197 26.69 10.48 17.02
N LEU A 198 26.06 10.22 15.88
CA LEU A 198 25.31 9.02 15.59
C LEU A 198 25.78 8.40 14.28
N GLU A 199 25.91 7.08 14.28
CA GLU A 199 25.99 6.27 13.07
C GLU A 199 24.67 5.49 12.87
N ILE A 200 23.96 5.83 11.80
CA ILE A 200 22.62 5.31 11.53
C ILE A 200 22.64 4.45 10.26
N PRO A 201 22.29 3.15 10.34
CA PRO A 201 22.16 2.30 9.17
C PRO A 201 21.01 2.80 8.28
N ILE A 202 21.31 3.04 7.01
CA ILE A 202 20.33 3.51 6.04
C ILE A 202 20.55 2.83 4.69
N TRP A 203 19.46 2.56 3.98
CA TRP A 203 19.49 1.94 2.66
C TRP A 203 18.91 2.90 1.64
N ILE A 204 19.55 2.96 0.47
CA ILE A 204 19.20 3.91 -0.57
C ILE A 204 18.74 3.16 -1.82
N LEU A 205 17.52 3.45 -2.25
CA LEU A 205 16.98 3.06 -3.54
C LEU A 205 17.08 4.26 -4.48
N GLY A 206 17.98 4.25 -5.45
CA GLY A 206 18.08 5.37 -6.38
C GLY A 206 19.17 5.27 -7.42
N LYS A 207 19.02 6.11 -8.45
CA LYS A 207 20.11 6.61 -9.28
C LYS A 207 20.81 7.70 -8.45
N THR A 208 21.81 7.33 -7.64
CA THR A 208 22.80 8.33 -7.23
C THR A 208 23.51 8.86 -8.49
N PRO A 209 24.17 10.03 -8.43
CA PRO A 209 24.87 10.61 -9.58
C PRO A 209 25.70 9.60 -10.38
N ASP A 210 26.28 8.59 -9.71
CA ASP A 210 27.25 7.69 -10.34
C ASP A 210 26.76 6.26 -10.63
N GLY A 211 25.48 5.92 -10.40
CA GLY A 211 24.84 4.69 -10.91
C GLY A 211 25.52 3.32 -10.66
N GLY A 212 26.64 3.27 -9.95
CA GLY A 212 27.58 2.16 -9.93
C GLY A 212 27.69 1.44 -8.58
N ASP A 213 28.60 0.47 -8.57
CA ASP A 213 29.03 -0.34 -7.42
C ASP A 213 29.10 0.49 -6.12
N SER A 214 28.52 -0.04 -5.04
CA SER A 214 28.50 0.63 -3.74
C SER A 214 29.91 0.92 -3.22
N HIS A 215 30.92 0.18 -3.69
CA HIS A 215 32.33 0.39 -3.38
C HIS A 215 32.96 1.63 -4.04
N LYS A 216 32.35 2.16 -5.09
CA LYS A 216 32.85 3.30 -5.87
C LYS A 216 31.99 4.55 -5.73
N ARG A 217 30.96 4.50 -4.87
CA ARG A 217 30.10 5.66 -4.64
C ARG A 217 30.82 6.67 -3.78
N PRO A 218 30.91 7.95 -4.21
CA PRO A 218 31.40 9.00 -3.36
C PRO A 218 30.42 9.26 -2.21
N ASP A 219 30.96 9.66 -1.07
CA ASP A 219 30.17 10.16 0.05
C ASP A 219 29.35 11.37 -0.40
N CYS A 220 28.14 11.50 0.14
CA CYS A 220 27.23 12.57 -0.22
C CYS A 220 26.34 12.97 0.96
N THR A 221 25.49 13.96 0.79
CA THR A 221 24.48 14.33 1.81
C THR A 221 23.13 13.69 1.52
N ILE A 222 22.26 13.63 2.53
CA ILE A 222 20.85 13.25 2.34
C ILE A 222 20.19 14.11 1.26
N ASP A 223 20.47 15.42 1.23
CA ASP A 223 19.89 16.35 0.27
C ASP A 223 20.32 16.06 -1.17
N ASP A 224 21.56 15.60 -1.39
CA ASP A 224 22.03 15.18 -2.71
C ASP A 224 21.21 13.99 -3.23
N VAL A 225 20.97 13.01 -2.37
CA VAL A 225 20.16 11.84 -2.71
C VAL A 225 18.71 12.23 -2.98
N LEU A 226 18.12 13.10 -2.15
CA LEU A 226 16.74 13.58 -2.34
C LEU A 226 16.59 14.38 -3.65
N ARG A 227 17.54 15.27 -3.96
CA ARG A 227 17.56 16.02 -5.23
C ARG A 227 17.67 15.13 -6.45
N ALA A 228 18.43 14.03 -6.36
CA ALA A 228 18.53 13.02 -7.40
C ALA A 228 17.27 12.13 -7.52
N GLY A 229 16.26 12.31 -6.65
CA GLY A 229 15.07 11.47 -6.60
C GLY A 229 15.29 10.10 -5.98
N GLY A 230 16.38 9.94 -5.21
CA GLY A 230 16.63 8.76 -4.41
C GLY A 230 15.65 8.62 -3.25
N MET A 231 15.57 7.42 -2.69
CA MET A 231 14.64 7.07 -1.64
C MET A 231 15.35 6.31 -0.54
N PHE A 232 14.94 6.56 0.69
CA PHE A 232 15.53 5.92 1.86
C PHE A 232 14.67 4.78 2.39
N TRP A 233 15.37 3.80 2.95
CA TRP A 233 14.80 2.63 3.59
C TRP A 233 15.55 2.37 4.90
N PHE A 234 14.83 1.95 5.93
CA PHE A 234 15.39 1.59 7.22
C PHE A 234 14.98 0.17 7.62
N SER A 235 15.93 -0.60 8.12
CA SER A 235 15.67 -1.91 8.71
C SER A 235 15.49 -1.78 10.22
N MET A 236 14.36 -2.21 10.76
CA MET A 236 14.12 -2.18 12.20
C MET A 236 15.08 -3.06 12.99
N ASN A 237 15.64 -4.10 12.37
CA ASN A 237 16.65 -4.93 13.01
C ASN A 237 17.96 -4.17 13.20
N GLU A 238 18.34 -3.35 12.21
CA GLU A 238 19.58 -2.57 12.26
C GLU A 238 19.44 -1.33 13.15
N LEU A 239 18.28 -0.65 13.10
CA LEU A 239 18.00 0.48 13.98
C LEU A 239 17.96 0.11 15.47
N ARG A 240 17.69 -1.16 15.80
CA ARG A 240 17.75 -1.65 17.19
C ARG A 240 19.18 -1.73 17.71
N THR A 241 20.14 -2.03 16.83
CA THR A 241 21.55 -2.23 17.16
C THR A 241 22.42 -1.03 16.85
N SER A 242 21.88 0.02 16.23
CA SER A 242 22.58 1.27 15.95
C SER A 242 22.60 2.21 17.14
N ASP A 243 23.28 3.34 17.00
CA ASP A 243 23.38 4.37 18.04
C ASP A 243 22.04 5.00 18.41
N LEU A 244 21.05 5.00 17.49
CA LEU A 244 19.68 5.44 17.79
C LEU A 244 18.96 4.51 18.76
N ARG A 245 19.34 3.22 18.81
CA ARG A 245 18.78 2.20 19.69
C ARG A 245 17.24 2.26 19.71
N VAL A 246 16.58 1.99 18.59
CA VAL A 246 15.11 2.03 18.52
C VAL A 246 14.50 0.79 19.16
N TRP A 247 14.07 0.88 20.42
CA TRP A 247 13.56 -0.25 21.23
C TRP A 247 12.13 -0.65 20.86
N ALA A 248 11.93 -1.06 19.61
CA ALA A 248 10.65 -1.56 19.12
C ALA A 248 10.35 -2.96 19.64
N SER A 249 9.10 -3.22 20.04
CA SER A 249 8.64 -4.56 20.44
C SER A 249 8.94 -5.64 19.38
N GLY A 250 9.15 -6.88 19.81
CA GLY A 250 9.56 -8.00 18.94
C GLY A 250 8.64 -8.25 17.73
N LYS A 251 7.38 -7.80 17.78
CA LYS A 251 6.42 -7.88 16.67
C LYS A 251 6.82 -7.07 15.42
N HIS A 252 7.76 -6.15 15.56
CA HIS A 252 8.33 -5.34 14.48
C HIS A 252 9.72 -5.85 14.05
N LYS A 253 10.12 -7.04 14.51
CA LYS A 253 11.28 -7.73 13.96
C LYS A 253 11.03 -7.98 12.48
N ASN A 254 12.06 -7.78 11.67
CA ASN A 254 12.01 -7.95 10.21
C ASN A 254 11.11 -6.93 9.48
N GLU A 255 10.73 -5.84 10.16
CA GLU A 255 10.05 -4.71 9.54
C GLU A 255 11.06 -3.79 8.83
N TRP A 256 10.69 -3.34 7.64
CA TRP A 256 11.44 -2.41 6.80
C TRP A 256 10.55 -1.20 6.53
N LEU A 257 11.11 0.00 6.74
CA LEU A 257 10.40 1.27 6.59
C LEU A 257 10.90 1.98 5.34
N ALA A 258 10.06 2.10 4.31
CA ALA A 258 10.34 2.95 3.17
C ALA A 258 9.94 4.40 3.46
N VAL A 259 10.71 5.36 2.97
CA VAL A 259 10.44 6.79 3.19
C VAL A 259 9.70 7.40 2.01
N GLY A 260 8.61 8.12 2.30
CA GLY A 260 7.83 8.88 1.32
C GLY A 260 6.99 7.99 0.42
N GLY A 261 7.52 7.59 -0.74
CA GLY A 261 6.81 6.79 -1.73
C GLY A 261 7.32 5.36 -1.83
N ILE A 262 6.66 4.52 -2.62
CA ILE A 262 7.23 3.30 -3.20
C ILE A 262 6.80 3.29 -4.67
N PRO A 263 7.73 3.32 -5.65
CA PRO A 263 7.37 3.43 -7.05
C PRO A 263 6.80 2.11 -7.59
N LYS A 264 5.91 2.20 -8.58
CA LYS A 264 5.33 1.02 -9.26
C LYS A 264 6.39 0.16 -9.94
N SER A 265 7.50 0.76 -10.37
CA SER A 265 8.58 0.08 -11.09
C SER A 265 9.31 -1.00 -10.28
N ILE A 266 9.18 -0.99 -8.94
CA ILE A 266 9.78 -2.02 -8.07
C ILE A 266 8.73 -2.95 -7.46
N VAL A 267 7.46 -2.80 -7.82
CA VAL A 267 6.43 -3.76 -7.42
C VAL A 267 6.57 -4.99 -8.30
N ILE A 268 6.86 -6.13 -7.68
CA ILE A 268 6.96 -7.42 -8.37
C ILE A 268 5.57 -7.95 -8.67
N GLN A 269 4.70 -7.93 -7.64
CA GLN A 269 3.38 -8.54 -7.72
C GLN A 269 2.45 -8.00 -6.65
N ALA A 270 1.16 -7.85 -6.98
CA ALA A 270 0.08 -7.66 -6.01
C ALA A 270 -0.79 -8.92 -5.95
N MET A 271 -1.02 -9.42 -4.74
CA MET A 271 -1.69 -10.68 -4.44
C MET A 271 -2.94 -10.39 -3.60
N PRO A 272 -4.15 -10.48 -4.16
CA PRO A 272 -5.38 -10.25 -3.40
C PRO A 272 -5.56 -11.34 -2.35
N HIS A 273 -6.02 -10.93 -1.17
CA HIS A 273 -6.45 -11.86 -0.12
C HIS A 273 -7.97 -11.80 -0.06
N ASP A 274 -8.64 -12.92 -0.31
CA ASP A 274 -10.11 -12.95 -0.41
C ASP A 274 -10.82 -12.97 0.95
N GLY A 275 -10.08 -13.02 2.05
CA GLY A 275 -10.60 -13.17 3.42
C GLY A 275 -10.28 -14.54 4.02
N ALA A 276 -9.92 -15.52 3.19
CA ALA A 276 -9.46 -16.84 3.64
C ALA A 276 -8.12 -17.26 3.03
N ILE A 277 -7.89 -16.94 1.76
CA ILE A 277 -6.75 -17.39 0.97
C ILE A 277 -6.06 -16.19 0.30
N LEU A 278 -4.73 -16.20 0.32
CA LEU A 278 -3.92 -15.31 -0.52
C LEU A 278 -3.80 -15.91 -1.93
N HIS A 279 -4.22 -15.16 -2.95
CA HIS A 279 -4.12 -15.61 -4.34
C HIS A 279 -2.84 -15.09 -4.96
N THR A 280 -1.85 -15.97 -5.08
CA THR A 280 -0.50 -15.69 -5.63
C THR A 280 -0.43 -15.77 -7.15
N SER A 281 -1.50 -16.16 -7.83
CA SER A 281 -1.56 -16.22 -9.30
C SER A 281 -2.96 -15.92 -9.79
N LYS A 282 -3.07 -15.58 -11.08
CA LYS A 282 -4.37 -15.40 -11.74
C LYS A 282 -5.06 -16.76 -11.86
N LYS A 283 -6.28 -16.85 -11.35
CA LYS A 283 -7.15 -18.02 -11.48
C LYS A 283 -8.21 -17.76 -12.55
N THR A 284 -8.87 -18.84 -13.01
CA THR A 284 -9.98 -18.74 -13.96
C THR A 284 -11.23 -18.13 -13.34
N GLU A 285 -11.39 -18.27 -12.03
CA GLU A 285 -12.52 -17.71 -11.28
C GLU A 285 -12.17 -16.33 -10.74
N PRO A 286 -13.13 -15.38 -10.75
CA PRO A 286 -12.91 -14.06 -10.18
C PRO A 286 -12.71 -14.16 -8.67
N VAL A 287 -11.63 -13.57 -8.16
CA VAL A 287 -11.39 -13.45 -6.72
C VAL A 287 -12.33 -12.37 -6.17
N ARG A 288 -13.11 -12.70 -5.13
CA ARG A 288 -14.09 -11.82 -4.49
C ARG A 288 -13.73 -11.58 -3.04
N ALA A 289 -14.05 -10.40 -2.50
CA ALA A 289 -13.88 -10.15 -1.08
C ALA A 289 -14.96 -10.91 -0.27
N ARG A 290 -14.56 -11.97 0.45
CA ARG A 290 -15.44 -12.77 1.30
C ARG A 290 -15.88 -11.95 2.51
N GLY A 291 -17.12 -12.16 2.96
CA GLY A 291 -17.67 -11.47 4.12
C GLY A 291 -17.93 -9.97 3.91
N CYS A 292 -17.70 -9.46 2.70
CA CYS A 292 -18.00 -8.09 2.34
C CYS A 292 -19.42 -7.99 1.74
N PRO A 293 -20.33 -7.17 2.31
CA PRO A 293 -21.66 -6.97 1.72
C PRO A 293 -21.60 -6.36 0.32
N GLU A 294 -20.60 -5.52 0.07
CA GLU A 294 -20.33 -4.88 -1.22
C GLU A 294 -19.58 -5.84 -2.15
N LYS A 295 -19.96 -5.84 -3.43
CA LYS A 295 -19.42 -6.79 -4.42
C LYS A 295 -18.10 -6.30 -5.00
N TYR A 296 -17.02 -6.49 -4.23
CA TYR A 296 -15.66 -6.29 -4.72
C TYR A 296 -15.12 -7.54 -5.40
N TYR A 297 -14.39 -7.32 -6.48
CA TYR A 297 -13.59 -8.34 -7.15
C TYR A 297 -12.20 -7.81 -7.46
N TRP A 298 -11.24 -8.73 -7.54
CA TRP A 298 -9.90 -8.38 -7.96
C TRP A 298 -9.81 -8.32 -9.47
N ASN A 299 -9.42 -7.16 -9.98
CA ASN A 299 -9.13 -6.96 -11.39
C ASN A 299 -7.63 -7.14 -11.63
N TYR A 300 -7.28 -8.24 -12.30
CA TYR A 300 -5.87 -8.56 -12.60
C TYR A 300 -5.24 -7.64 -13.64
N ASN A 301 -6.02 -6.95 -14.47
CA ASN A 301 -5.46 -6.06 -15.51
C ASN A 301 -4.90 -4.77 -14.92
N ASN A 302 -5.52 -4.28 -13.85
CA ASN A 302 -5.10 -3.06 -13.14
C ASN A 302 -4.49 -3.34 -11.76
N ASN A 303 -4.43 -4.62 -11.35
CA ASN A 303 -3.99 -5.08 -10.04
C ASN A 303 -4.68 -4.35 -8.88
N ARG A 304 -6.01 -4.20 -8.94
CA ARG A 304 -6.76 -3.50 -7.90
C ARG A 304 -8.10 -4.15 -7.58
N TRP A 305 -8.61 -3.85 -6.38
CA TRP A 305 -9.99 -4.16 -6.02
C TRP A 305 -10.95 -3.17 -6.69
N ASP A 306 -11.85 -3.70 -7.52
CA ASP A 306 -12.90 -2.94 -8.19
C ASP A 306 -14.28 -3.31 -7.59
N HIS A 307 -15.13 -2.29 -7.40
CA HIS A 307 -16.53 -2.51 -7.04
C HIS A 307 -17.36 -2.73 -8.30
N ASN A 308 -18.11 -3.82 -8.38
CA ASN A 308 -19.11 -4.03 -9.44
C ASN A 308 -20.40 -4.59 -8.85
N PRO A 309 -21.47 -3.77 -8.71
CA PRO A 309 -22.74 -4.22 -8.14
C PRO A 309 -23.46 -5.26 -9.03
N ASN A 310 -23.13 -5.29 -10.32
CA ASN A 310 -23.74 -6.13 -11.36
C ASN A 310 -22.96 -7.41 -11.67
N LEU A 311 -22.14 -7.90 -10.72
CA LEU A 311 -21.34 -9.13 -10.82
C LEU A 311 -22.13 -10.46 -10.99
N LYS A 312 -23.34 -10.40 -11.55
CA LYS A 312 -24.10 -11.53 -12.09
C LYS A 312 -23.60 -11.97 -13.47
N ASP A 313 -22.91 -11.11 -14.21
CA ASP A 313 -22.38 -11.43 -15.56
C ASP A 313 -20.97 -12.02 -15.51
N TYR A 314 -20.88 -13.34 -15.72
CA TYR A 314 -19.62 -14.11 -15.72
C TYR A 314 -18.98 -14.25 -17.11
N ARG A 315 -19.56 -13.67 -18.17
CA ARG A 315 -19.11 -13.87 -19.57
C ARG A 315 -17.65 -13.48 -19.84
N PRO A 316 -17.11 -12.34 -19.36
CA PRO A 316 -15.71 -11.96 -19.62
C PRO A 316 -14.68 -12.96 -19.07
N TYR A 317 -15.01 -13.65 -17.97
CA TYR A 317 -14.14 -14.66 -17.34
C TYR A 317 -14.26 -16.04 -18.00
N ARG A 318 -15.45 -16.41 -18.48
CA ARG A 318 -15.65 -17.64 -19.27
C ARG A 318 -14.89 -17.58 -20.59
N LEU A 319 -14.83 -16.42 -21.24
CA LEU A 319 -14.10 -16.23 -22.50
C LEU A 319 -12.58 -16.43 -22.31
N ALA A 320 -12.00 -15.93 -21.21
CA ALA A 320 -10.59 -16.17 -20.88
C ALA A 320 -10.28 -17.65 -20.56
N LYS A 321 -11.23 -18.39 -19.97
CA LYS A 321 -11.14 -19.84 -19.74
C LYS A 321 -11.38 -20.66 -21.02
N ALA A 322 -12.16 -20.13 -21.95
CA ALA A 322 -12.45 -20.76 -23.25
C ALA A 322 -11.34 -20.54 -24.27
N GLY A 323 -10.50 -19.51 -24.08
CA GLY A 323 -9.38 -19.15 -24.98
C GLY A 323 -8.16 -20.07 -24.95
N ASP A 324 -8.21 -21.20 -24.25
CA ASP A 324 -7.09 -22.17 -24.20
C ASP A 324 -7.56 -23.64 -24.37
N LYS A 325 -8.82 -23.83 -24.79
CA LYS A 325 -9.41 -25.17 -25.04
C LYS A 325 -10.12 -25.31 -26.39
N ARG A 326 -10.01 -24.31 -27.27
CA ARG A 326 -10.51 -24.37 -28.64
C ARG A 326 -9.40 -23.96 -29.61
N SER A 327 -8.30 -24.71 -29.60
CA SER A 327 -7.44 -24.86 -30.77
C SER A 327 -7.55 -26.32 -31.20
N HIS A 328 -8.70 -26.66 -31.78
CA HIS A 328 -8.94 -27.84 -32.61
C HIS A 328 -10.42 -27.78 -33.04
N ASP A 329 -10.72 -26.92 -34.01
CA ASP A 329 -11.93 -27.04 -34.86
C ASP A 329 -11.98 -25.98 -36.00
N ASP A 330 -11.01 -25.07 -36.08
CA ASP A 330 -10.93 -24.13 -37.21
C ASP A 330 -10.75 -24.85 -38.56
N GLU A 331 -10.07 -26.00 -38.62
CA GLU A 331 -9.94 -26.78 -39.87
C GLU A 331 -11.30 -27.29 -40.39
N LYS A 332 -12.20 -27.72 -39.50
CA LYS A 332 -13.54 -28.19 -39.88
C LYS A 332 -14.45 -27.04 -40.29
N THR A 333 -14.28 -25.88 -39.66
CA THR A 333 -15.08 -24.69 -39.94
C THR A 333 -14.67 -24.07 -41.28
N THR A 334 -13.37 -23.99 -41.57
CA THR A 334 -12.86 -23.54 -42.88
C THR A 334 -13.21 -24.52 -43.99
N ALA A 335 -13.12 -25.84 -43.76
CA ALA A 335 -13.53 -26.84 -44.75
C ALA A 335 -15.03 -26.76 -45.09
N ASN A 336 -15.89 -26.55 -44.09
CA ASN A 336 -17.32 -26.38 -44.32
C ASN A 336 -17.65 -25.06 -45.05
N LEU A 337 -16.90 -23.98 -44.75
CA LEU A 337 -17.07 -22.70 -45.44
C LEU A 337 -16.67 -22.79 -46.91
N ILE A 338 -15.54 -23.45 -47.20
CA ILE A 338 -15.06 -23.70 -48.58
C ILE A 338 -16.05 -24.60 -49.34
N THR A 339 -16.55 -25.67 -48.70
CA THR A 339 -17.52 -26.59 -49.32
C THR A 339 -18.83 -25.88 -49.66
N ASN A 340 -19.34 -25.02 -48.78
CA ASN A 340 -20.54 -24.23 -49.03
C ASN A 340 -20.34 -23.19 -50.13
N LEU A 341 -19.15 -22.57 -50.21
CA LEU A 341 -18.82 -21.63 -51.28
C LEU A 341 -18.78 -22.33 -52.65
N ILE A 342 -18.15 -23.51 -52.73
CA ILE A 342 -18.07 -24.33 -53.95
C ILE A 342 -19.46 -24.80 -54.38
N MET A 343 -20.27 -25.32 -53.46
CA MET A 343 -21.66 -25.73 -53.76
C MET A 343 -22.53 -24.56 -54.22
N GLY A 344 -22.34 -23.36 -53.64
CA GLY A 344 -23.01 -22.14 -54.09
C GLY A 344 -22.64 -21.73 -55.51
N HIS A 345 -21.36 -21.85 -55.88
CA HIS A 345 -20.91 -21.60 -57.25
C HIS A 345 -21.43 -22.63 -58.25
N MET A 346 -21.44 -23.92 -57.92
CA MET A 346 -21.98 -24.95 -58.80
C MET A 346 -23.49 -24.82 -59.01
N LYS A 347 -24.25 -24.42 -57.98
CA LYS A 347 -25.69 -24.14 -58.12
C LYS A 347 -25.99 -22.94 -59.01
N ARG A 348 -25.11 -21.92 -59.01
CA ARG A 348 -25.24 -20.76 -59.89
C ARG A 348 -24.87 -21.09 -61.33
N ALA A 349 -23.80 -21.86 -61.54
CA ALA A 349 -23.42 -22.32 -62.88
C ALA A 349 -24.52 -23.18 -63.54
N ARG A 350 -25.26 -24.00 -62.76
CA ARG A 350 -26.41 -24.78 -63.27
C ARG A 350 -27.69 -23.97 -63.53
N ARG A 351 -27.74 -22.70 -63.11
CA ARG A 351 -28.88 -21.79 -63.36
C ARG A 351 -28.62 -20.81 -64.50
N SER A 352 -27.46 -20.89 -65.13
CA SER A 352 -27.01 -19.98 -66.19
C SER A 352 -26.93 -20.67 -67.56
N ASP A 353 -27.64 -21.78 -67.77
CA ASP A 353 -27.95 -22.26 -69.10
C ASP A 353 -29.09 -21.40 -69.68
N PRO A 354 -28.86 -20.64 -70.77
CA PRO A 354 -29.83 -19.74 -71.34
C PRO A 354 -30.59 -20.47 -72.45
N ASP A 355 -31.72 -21.08 -72.10
CA ASP A 355 -32.76 -21.44 -73.05
C ASP A 355 -34.09 -21.31 -72.30
N ASP A 356 -34.73 -20.14 -72.35
CA ASP A 356 -36.06 -20.03 -72.94
C ASP A 356 -36.53 -18.58 -73.04
N SER A 357 -37.16 -18.30 -74.16
CA SER A 357 -37.70 -17.04 -74.63
C SER A 357 -39.17 -16.86 -74.24
N SER A 358 -39.53 -15.70 -73.68
CA SER A 358 -40.83 -14.98 -73.81
C SER A 358 -40.93 -13.98 -72.65
N ASP A 359 -40.84 -12.67 -72.86
CA ASP A 359 -41.86 -11.75 -73.38
C ASP A 359 -42.95 -11.36 -72.37
N SER A 360 -43.30 -10.07 -72.39
CA SER A 360 -44.28 -9.29 -71.58
C SER A 360 -43.91 -9.04 -70.10
N GLY A 361 -44.06 -7.85 -69.51
CA GLY A 361 -44.61 -6.58 -69.96
C GLY A 361 -45.02 -5.74 -68.73
N ASN A 362 -44.67 -4.46 -68.75
CA ASN A 362 -45.38 -3.28 -68.20
C ASN A 362 -45.85 -3.20 -66.72
N ASN A 363 -45.36 -2.14 -66.05
CA ASN A 363 -46.07 -1.05 -65.34
C ASN A 363 -45.27 -0.63 -64.09
N SER A 364 -44.69 0.58 -64.03
CA SER A 364 -45.29 1.92 -63.86
C SER A 364 -45.66 2.27 -62.42
N ASP A 365 -44.85 3.19 -61.87
CA ASP A 365 -45.20 4.38 -61.09
C ASP A 365 -45.64 4.34 -59.61
N SER A 366 -45.43 5.52 -59.02
CA SER A 366 -45.78 6.10 -57.71
C SER A 366 -44.83 5.75 -56.56
N ASP A 367 -43.91 6.62 -56.12
CA ASP A 367 -43.98 8.06 -55.75
C ASP A 367 -44.83 8.32 -54.50
N SER A 368 -44.19 8.94 -53.49
CA SER A 368 -44.72 9.76 -52.37
C SER A 368 -43.94 9.53 -51.08
N THR A 369 -42.93 10.38 -50.85
CA THR A 369 -42.56 10.87 -49.50
C THR A 369 -43.61 11.86 -49.00
N PRO A 370 -43.75 12.03 -47.68
CA PRO A 370 -43.79 13.39 -47.19
C PRO A 370 -42.90 13.64 -45.97
N ASP A 371 -42.32 14.83 -45.98
CA ASP A 371 -41.67 15.54 -44.89
C ASP A 371 -42.62 15.77 -43.71
N THR A 372 -42.04 15.90 -42.51
CA THR A 372 -42.64 16.72 -41.45
C THR A 372 -41.52 17.36 -40.64
N GLU A 373 -41.40 18.67 -40.85
CA GLU A 373 -40.84 19.72 -39.99
C GLU A 373 -41.39 19.59 -38.56
N ASP A 374 -40.54 19.69 -37.53
CA ASP A 374 -40.13 20.91 -36.82
C ASP A 374 -40.98 21.10 -35.54
N ASP A 375 -40.29 21.43 -34.44
CA ASP A 375 -40.75 22.24 -33.30
C ASP A 375 -39.86 22.01 -32.06
N SER A 376 -38.87 22.91 -31.96
CA SER A 376 -38.81 24.01 -30.99
C SER A 376 -39.05 23.77 -29.47
N GLU A 377 -38.19 24.47 -28.71
CA GLU A 377 -38.37 24.99 -27.33
C GLU A 377 -38.39 23.98 -26.16
N SER A 378 -37.88 24.26 -24.96
CA SER A 378 -37.18 25.38 -24.34
C SER A 378 -36.74 24.94 -22.93
N ASP A 379 -35.88 25.76 -22.33
CA ASP A 379 -35.44 25.88 -20.94
C ASP A 379 -36.34 25.29 -19.82
N ASP A 380 -35.72 24.79 -18.74
CA ASP A 380 -35.77 25.46 -17.43
C ASP A 380 -34.90 24.79 -16.36
N ASP A 381 -34.40 25.65 -15.48
CA ASP A 381 -33.53 25.47 -14.32
C ASP A 381 -34.06 24.54 -13.20
N ILE A 382 -33.12 23.94 -12.45
CA ILE A 382 -32.91 24.01 -10.97
C ILE A 382 -31.59 23.34 -10.59
#